data_AF-A0A1I6TU09-F1
#
_entry.id   AF-A0A1I6TU09-F1
#
_cell.length_a   1.000
_cell.length_b   1.000
_cell.length_c   1.000
_cell.angle_alpha   90.00
_cell.angle_beta   90.00
_cell.angle_gamma   90.00
#
_symmetry.space_group_name_H-M   'P 1'
#
loop_
_entity.id
_entity.type
_entity.pdbx_description
1 polymer ?
#
loop_
_entity_poly.entity_id
_entity_poly.type
_entity_poly.pdbx_seq_one_letter_code
_entity_poly.pdbx_strand_id
1 'polypeptide(L)' 'MTTSLSRTMRTALVAIGAAVQNVEAGRSDQDELDEMALVCDRLAQVLRAAAEQTEALEAEVVAVVIEP' A
#
# COMPACT_ATOMS: atom_id res chain seq x y z
N MET A 1 -4.29 0.51 -13.97
CA MET A 1 -3.87 0.08 -12.61
C MET A 1 -3.45 1.22 -11.70
N THR A 2 -2.77 2.26 -12.20
CA THR A 2 -2.22 3.38 -11.41
C THR A 2 -3.23 4.11 -10.51
N THR A 3 -4.46 4.32 -10.96
CA THR A 3 -5.50 5.04 -10.20
C THR A 3 -5.94 4.34 -8.92
N SER A 4 -5.90 3.00 -8.89
CA SER A 4 -6.28 2.20 -7.72
C SER A 4 -5.19 2.25 -6.65
N LEU A 5 -3.92 2.13 -7.06
CA LEU A 5 -2.78 2.20 -6.16
C LEU A 5 -2.65 3.57 -5.49
N SER A 6 -2.75 4.65 -6.28
CA SER A 6 -2.68 6.02 -5.74
C SER A 6 -3.80 6.32 -4.73
N ARG A 7 -4.99 5.76 -4.94
CA ARG A 7 -6.12 5.89 -4.02
C ARG A 7 -5.85 5.13 -2.71
N THR A 8 -5.39 3.88 -2.81
CA THR A 8 -5.06 3.06 -1.64
C THR A 8 -3.94 3.70 -0.80
N MET A 9 -2.88 4.21 -1.43
CA MET A 9 -1.80 4.90 -0.71
C MET A 9 -2.32 6.15 0.01
N ARG A 10 -3.17 6.94 -0.66
CA ARG A 10 -3.76 8.14 -0.03
C ARG A 10 -4.61 7.77 1.19
N THR A 11 -5.46 6.75 1.07
CA THR A 11 -6.29 6.29 2.20
C THR A 11 -5.44 5.79 3.36
N ALA A 12 -4.38 5.02 3.10
CA ALA A 12 -3.47 4.55 4.12
C ALA A 12 -2.75 5.70 4.84
N LEU A 13 -2.27 6.71 4.11
CA LEU A 13 -1.62 7.88 4.70
C LEU A 13 -2.56 8.70 5.60
N VAL A 14 -3.84 8.83 5.21
CA VAL A 14 -4.85 9.51 6.03
C VAL A 14 -5.11 8.74 7.33
N ALA A 15 -5.27 7.42 7.25
CA ALA A 15 -5.45 6.57 8.44
C ALA A 15 -4.23 6.62 9.38
N ILE A 16 -3.02 6.54 8.83
CA ILE A 16 -1.76 6.69 9.59
C ILE A 16 -1.72 8.04 10.30
N GLY A 17 -2.02 9.12 9.59
CA GLY A 17 -2.05 10.47 10.17
C GLY A 17 -3.08 10.61 11.29
N ALA A 18 -4.26 10.00 11.14
CA ALA A 18 -5.31 10.03 12.16
C ALA A 18 -4.87 9.32 13.46
N ALA A 19 -4.30 8.12 13.37
CA ALA A 19 -3.88 7.42 14.58
C ALA A 19 -2.67 8.08 15.26
N VAL A 20 -1.74 8.68 14.50
CA VAL A 20 -0.66 9.48 15.09
C VAL A 20 -1.23 10.64 15.92
N GLN A 21 -2.23 11.35 15.38
CA GLN A 21 -2.91 12.43 16.13
C GLN A 21 -3.64 11.91 17.37
N ASN A 22 -4.23 10.71 17.32
CA ASN A 22 -4.92 10.13 18.47
C ASN A 22 -3.94 9.67 19.55
N VAL A 23 -2.80 9.10 19.19
CA VAL A 23 -1.69 8.81 20.11
C VAL A 23 -1.16 10.10 20.75
N GLU A 24 -0.89 11.15 19.95
CA GLU A 24 -0.42 12.45 20.46
C GLU A 24 -1.45 13.11 21.39
N ALA A 25 -2.74 12.91 21.14
CA ALA A 25 -3.82 13.40 21.99
C ALA A 25 -4.07 12.54 23.24
N GLY A 26 -3.33 11.45 23.44
CA GLY A 26 -3.54 10.51 24.55
C GLY A 26 -4.87 9.75 24.46
N ARG A 27 -5.44 9.65 23.26
CA ARG A 27 -6.73 9.00 22.96
C ARG A 27 -6.58 7.62 22.31
N SER A 28 -5.35 7.13 22.16
CA SER A 28 -5.07 5.81 21.61
C SER A 28 -5.61 4.71 22.51
N ASP A 29 -6.43 3.86 21.91
CA ASP A 29 -6.87 2.57 22.45
C ASP A 29 -6.21 1.42 21.69
N GLN A 30 -6.36 0.20 22.24
CA GLN A 30 -5.83 -1.02 21.63
C GLN A 30 -6.44 -1.28 20.25
N ASP A 31 -7.72 -0.90 20.06
CA ASP A 31 -8.45 -1.09 18.82
C ASP A 31 -7.86 -0.23 17.69
N GLU A 32 -7.46 1.02 17.96
CA GLU A 32 -6.75 1.87 16.98
C GLU A 32 -5.38 1.31 16.57
N LEU A 33 -4.67 0.65 17.48
CA LEU A 33 -3.39 0.01 17.17
C LEU A 33 -3.59 -1.21 16.28
N ASP A 34 -4.64 -2.00 16.54
CA ASP A 34 -5.00 -3.16 15.72
C ASP A 34 -5.48 -2.74 14.33
N GLU A 35 -6.26 -1.65 14.24
CA GLU A 35 -6.68 -1.06 12.96
C GLU A 35 -5.47 -0.52 12.17
N MET A 36 -4.50 0.10 12.85
CA MET A 36 -3.26 0.57 12.23
C MET A 36 -2.45 -0.59 11.62
N ALA A 37 -2.30 -1.69 12.36
CA ALA A 37 -1.60 -2.87 11.89
C ALA A 37 -2.29 -3.42 10.62
N LEU A 38 -3.62 -3.47 10.60
CA LEU A 38 -4.40 -3.94 9.46
C LEU A 38 -4.26 -3.04 8.23
N VAL A 39 -4.23 -1.72 8.42
CA VAL A 39 -3.96 -0.75 7.34
C VAL A 39 -2.55 -0.95 6.78
N CYS A 40 -1.55 -1.13 7.65
CA CYS A 40 -0.16 -1.37 7.24
C CYS A 40 -0.01 -2.67 6.45
N ASP A 41 -0.61 -3.76 6.92
CA ASP A 41 -0.60 -5.05 6.24
C ASP A 41 -1.28 -4.97 4.87
N ARG A 42 -2.42 -4.28 4.80
CA ARG A 42 -3.13 -4.09 3.54
C ARG A 42 -2.33 -3.26 2.54
N LEU A 43 -1.64 -2.22 3.01
CA LEU A 43 -0.75 -1.41 2.18
C LEU A 43 0.43 -2.26 1.67
N ALA A 44 1.05 -3.06 2.52
CA ALA A 44 2.15 -3.95 2.15
C ALA A 44 1.73 -4.98 1.09
N GLN A 45 0.55 -5.60 1.23
CA GLN A 45 -0.01 -6.51 0.22
C GLN A 45 -0.18 -5.83 -1.14
N VAL A 46 -0.75 -4.63 -1.15
CA VAL A 46 -1.00 -3.88 -2.39
C VAL A 46 0.31 -3.46 -3.06
N LEU A 47 1.30 -3.04 -2.28
CA LEU A 47 2.63 -2.69 -2.80
C LEU A 47 3.37 -3.90 -3.38
N ARG A 48 3.32 -5.07 -2.72
CA ARG A 48 3.90 -6.32 -3.25
C ARG A 48 3.25 -6.73 -4.56
N ALA A 49 1.92 -6.74 -4.61
CA ALA A 49 1.19 -7.08 -5.84
C ALA A 49 1.50 -6.10 -6.98
N ALA A 50 1.74 -4.82 -6.69
CA ALA A 50 2.15 -3.84 -7.68
C ALA A 50 3.60 -4.06 -8.16
N ALA A 51 4.52 -4.43 -7.26
CA ALA A 51 5.90 -4.74 -7.60
C ALA A 51 6.00 -6.01 -8.48
N GLU A 52 5.31 -7.08 -8.10
CA GLU A 52 5.24 -8.33 -8.88
C GLU A 52 4.65 -8.10 -10.28
N GLN A 53 3.60 -7.27 -10.38
CA GLN A 53 3.03 -6.90 -11.69
C GLN A 53 3.97 -6.03 -12.52
N THR A 54 4.82 -5.22 -11.90
CA THR A 54 5.81 -4.40 -12.62
C THR A 54 6.93 -5.27 -13.17
N GLU A 55 7.46 -6.21 -12.37
CA GLU A 55 8.47 -7.18 -12.83
C GLU A 55 7.91 -8.10 -13.94
N ALA A 56 6.66 -8.54 -13.83
CA ALA A 56 6.00 -9.32 -14.88
C ALA A 56 5.86 -8.53 -16.19
N LEU A 57 5.48 -7.26 -16.13
CA LEU A 57 5.40 -6.38 -17.29
C LEU A 57 6.78 -6.12 -17.92
N GLU A 58 7.81 -5.92 -17.11
CA GLU A 58 9.19 -5.76 -17.61
C GLU A 58 9.67 -7.03 -18.32
N ALA A 59 9.42 -8.22 -17.75
CA ALA A 59 9.76 -9.49 -18.37
C ALA A 59 8.99 -9.73 -19.69
N GLU A 60 7.70 -9.36 -19.76
CA GLU A 60 6.87 -9.48 -20.97
C GLU A 60 7.32 -8.51 -22.07
N VAL A 61 7.65 -7.26 -21.73
CA VAL A 61 8.21 -6.27 -22.67
C VAL A 61 9.58 -6.73 -23.18
N VAL A 62 10.43 -7.29 -22.32
CA VAL A 62 11.73 -7.83 -22.72
C VAL A 62 11.57 -9.05 -23.65
N ALA A 63 10.60 -9.94 -23.40
CA ALA A 63 10.32 -11.07 -24.27
C ALA A 63 9.84 -10.64 -25.68
N VAL A 64 8.97 -9.62 -25.75
CA VAL A 64 8.48 -9.04 -27.03
C VAL A 64 9.61 -8.35 -27.83
N VAL A 65 10.66 -7.86 -27.17
CA VAL A 65 11.80 -7.19 -27.83
C VAL A 65 12.91 -8.18 -28.25
N ILE A 66 12.96 -9.38 -27.65
CA ILE A 66 14.03 -10.37 -27.89
C ILE A 66 13.64 -11.44 -28.92
N GLU A 67 12.35 -11.69 -29.17
CA GLU A 67 11.93 -12.50 -30.32
C GLU A 67 11.63 -11.61 -31.55
N PRO A 68 12.32 -11.81 -32.69
CA PRO A 68 12.14 -11.00 -33.91
C PRO A 68 10.82 -11.24 -34.65
#